data_AF-K9VU21-F1
#
_entry.id   AF-K9VU21-F1
#
_cell.length_a   1.000
_cell.length_b   1.000
_cell.length_c   1.000
_cell.angle_alpha   90.00
_cell.angle_beta   90.00
_cell.angle_gamma   90.00
#
_symmetry.space_group_name_H-M   'P 1'
#
loop_
_entity.id
_entity.type
_entity.pdbx_description
1 polymer ?
#
loop_
_entity_poly.entity_id
_entity_poly.type
_entity_poly.pdbx_seq_one_letter_code
_entity_poly.pdbx_strand_id
1 'polypeptide(L)'
;MKLTIKLQDLLKQNETAIAATSTLLGQGLAIINGTGVESITSEQLTLLFAGIPANWDFPELTEIFDASTLTETVANQLSQWIDQRLGREVELNPTPEPTTETSPTHLDIFELRQDVVGDYRRSLVTS
;
A
#
# COMPACT_ATOMS: atom_id res chain seq x y z
N MET A 1 -21.73 9.19 20.80
CA MET A 1 -20.79 8.19 21.36
C MET A 1 -20.47 7.22 20.24
N LYS A 2 -19.20 7.03 19.89
CA LYS A 2 -18.77 6.06 18.86
C LYS A 2 -18.51 4.71 19.54
N LEU A 3 -18.87 3.61 18.88
CA LEU A 3 -18.64 2.26 19.40
C LEU A 3 -17.19 1.86 19.17
N THR A 4 -16.42 1.63 20.23
CA THR A 4 -15.04 1.11 20.10
C THR A 4 -15.08 -0.40 19.90
N ILE A 5 -14.58 -0.87 18.75
CA ILE A 5 -14.50 -2.28 18.39
C ILE A 5 -13.04 -2.72 18.41
N LYS A 6 -12.74 -3.78 19.16
CA LYS A 6 -11.39 -4.38 19.18
C LYS A 6 -11.17 -5.18 17.91
N LEU A 7 -10.17 -4.77 17.13
CA LEU A 7 -9.80 -5.45 15.89
C LEU A 7 -9.42 -6.90 16.15
N GLN A 8 -8.68 -7.20 17.23
CA GLN A 8 -8.33 -8.58 17.60
C GLN A 8 -9.53 -9.51 17.77
N ASP A 9 -10.67 -8.98 18.21
CA ASP A 9 -11.88 -9.77 18.46
C ASP A 9 -12.72 -9.84 17.19
N LEU A 10 -12.72 -8.78 16.38
CA LEU A 10 -13.38 -8.74 15.09
C LEU A 10 -12.75 -9.73 14.09
N LEU A 11 -11.42 -9.82 14.05
CA LEU A 11 -10.69 -10.73 13.16
C LEU A 11 -10.91 -12.21 13.52
N LYS A 12 -11.37 -12.50 14.73
CA LYS A 12 -11.76 -13.86 15.17
C LYS A 12 -13.20 -14.21 14.80
N GLN A 13 -13.99 -13.23 14.34
CA GLN A 13 -15.37 -13.45 13.94
C GLN A 13 -15.46 -13.87 12.47
N ASN A 14 -16.65 -14.35 12.10
CA ASN A 14 -16.94 -14.72 10.71
C ASN A 14 -17.01 -13.48 9.82
N GLU A 15 -16.82 -13.68 8.53
CA GLU A 15 -16.82 -12.64 7.49
C GLU A 15 -18.09 -11.77 7.52
N THR A 16 -19.25 -12.37 7.81
CA THR A 16 -20.52 -11.64 7.95
C THR A 16 -20.47 -10.56 9.03
N ALA A 17 -19.79 -10.83 10.15
CA ALA A 17 -19.68 -9.88 11.24
C ALA A 17 -18.66 -8.76 10.94
N ILE A 18 -17.60 -9.10 10.20
CA ILE A 18 -16.63 -8.13 9.66
C ILE A 18 -17.35 -7.19 8.68
N ALA A 19 -18.14 -7.74 7.75
CA ALA A 19 -18.93 -6.98 6.80
C ALA A 19 -19.98 -6.08 7.49
N ALA A 20 -20.68 -6.58 8.52
CA ALA A 20 -21.60 -5.75 9.29
C ALA A 20 -20.89 -4.58 9.98
N THR A 21 -19.69 -4.84 10.52
CA THR A 21 -18.84 -3.81 11.12
C THR A 21 -18.38 -2.78 10.09
N SER A 22 -18.05 -3.20 8.87
CA SER A 22 -17.68 -2.29 7.78
C SER A 22 -18.77 -1.25 7.49
N THR A 23 -20.04 -1.63 7.59
CA THR A 23 -21.18 -0.72 7.41
C THR A 23 -21.30 0.27 8.56
N LEU A 24 -20.98 -0.13 9.80
CA LEU A 24 -20.93 0.79 10.95
C LEU A 24 -19.77 1.78 10.83
N LEU A 25 -18.62 1.31 10.33
CA LEU A 25 -17.46 2.14 10.05
C LEU A 25 -17.76 3.18 8.96
N GLY A 26 -18.36 2.76 7.83
CA GLY A 26 -18.76 3.66 6.75
C GLY A 26 -19.83 4.70 7.14
N GLN A 27 -20.52 4.51 8.25
CA GLN A 27 -21.44 5.50 8.84
C GLN A 27 -20.78 6.38 9.91
N GLY A 28 -19.51 6.15 10.23
CA GLY A 28 -18.79 6.86 11.29
C GLY A 28 -19.29 6.54 12.71
N LEU A 29 -20.04 5.45 12.88
CA LEU A 29 -20.66 5.05 14.16
C LEU A 29 -19.74 4.18 15.02
N ALA A 30 -18.67 3.64 14.44
CA ALA A 30 -17.70 2.79 15.12
C ALA A 30 -16.26 3.31 14.94
N ILE A 31 -15.39 2.95 15.89
CA ILE A 31 -13.94 3.16 15.83
C ILE A 31 -13.26 1.81 16.04
N ILE A 32 -12.29 1.49 15.21
CA ILE A 32 -11.44 0.31 15.34
C ILE A 32 -10.29 0.61 16.29
N ASN A 33 -10.14 -0.24 17.29
CA ASN A 33 -9.01 -0.30 18.19
C ASN A 33 -8.08 -1.44 17.74
N GLY A 34 -6.85 -1.12 17.34
CA GLY A 34 -5.87 -2.08 16.84
C GLY A 34 -5.00 -2.74 17.92
N THR A 35 -5.30 -2.53 19.20
CA THR A 35 -4.47 -3.06 20.29
C THR A 35 -4.36 -4.59 20.17
N GLY A 36 -3.13 -5.09 20.15
CA GLY A 36 -2.85 -6.53 20.11
C GLY A 36 -2.99 -7.17 18.73
N VAL A 37 -3.08 -6.38 17.65
CA VAL A 37 -3.07 -6.90 16.27
C VAL A 37 -1.70 -6.68 15.63
N GLU A 38 -1.04 -7.78 15.27
CA GLU A 38 0.28 -7.77 14.64
C GLU A 38 0.21 -7.59 13.12
N SER A 39 -0.80 -8.21 12.48
CA SER A 39 -1.01 -8.16 11.04
C SER A 39 -2.46 -8.46 10.67
N ILE A 40 -2.92 -7.94 9.53
CA ILE A 40 -4.25 -8.20 8.96
C ILE A 40 -4.07 -8.78 7.56
N THR A 41 -4.89 -9.75 7.15
CA THR A 41 -4.85 -10.25 5.77
C THR A 41 -5.54 -9.28 4.82
N SER A 42 -5.12 -9.25 3.55
CA SER A 42 -5.73 -8.39 2.53
C SER A 42 -7.24 -8.64 2.36
N GLU A 43 -7.68 -9.88 2.54
CA GLU A 43 -9.09 -10.28 2.48
C GLU A 43 -9.90 -9.71 3.66
N GLN A 44 -9.39 -9.84 4.89
CA GLN A 44 -10.01 -9.26 6.07
C GLN A 44 -10.07 -7.73 5.98
N LEU A 45 -9.02 -7.13 5.45
CA LEU A 45 -8.95 -5.68 5.22
C LEU A 45 -10.00 -5.28 4.18
N THR A 46 -10.10 -5.98 3.05
CA THR A 46 -11.14 -5.74 2.04
C THR A 46 -12.55 -5.85 2.62
N LEU A 47 -12.83 -6.86 3.46
CA LEU A 47 -14.12 -7.02 4.13
C LEU A 47 -14.40 -5.91 5.15
N LEU A 48 -13.39 -5.51 5.94
CA LEU A 48 -13.51 -4.44 6.93
C LEU A 48 -13.85 -3.10 6.28
N PHE A 49 -13.38 -2.90 5.05
CA PHE A 49 -13.58 -1.67 4.30
C PHE A 49 -14.67 -1.75 3.22
N ALA A 50 -15.32 -2.91 3.05
CA ALA A 50 -16.34 -3.13 2.01
C ALA A 50 -17.54 -2.18 2.12
N GLY A 51 -17.94 -1.86 3.35
CA GLY A 51 -19.03 -0.92 3.64
C GLY A 51 -18.63 0.56 3.62
N ILE A 52 -17.37 0.88 3.32
CA ILE A 52 -16.90 2.27 3.31
C ILE A 52 -17.21 2.93 1.95
N PRO A 53 -17.82 4.13 1.94
CA PRO A 53 -18.07 4.87 0.71
C PRO A 53 -16.80 5.17 -0.09
N ALA A 54 -16.86 5.06 -1.42
CA ALA A 54 -15.71 5.27 -2.31
C ALA A 54 -15.21 6.74 -2.31
N ASN A 55 -16.03 7.68 -1.86
CA ASN A 55 -15.69 9.10 -1.75
C ASN A 55 -14.97 9.46 -0.44
N TRP A 56 -14.62 8.48 0.40
CA TRP A 56 -13.85 8.71 1.61
C TRP A 56 -12.35 8.75 1.28
N ASP A 57 -11.70 9.83 1.70
CA ASP A 57 -10.26 10.02 1.58
C ASP A 57 -9.56 9.61 2.89
N PHE A 58 -8.23 9.78 2.90
CA PHE A 58 -7.39 9.50 4.08
C PHE A 58 -7.93 10.08 5.40
N PRO A 59 -8.36 11.36 5.50
CA PRO A 59 -8.79 11.92 6.78
C PRO A 59 -10.03 11.20 7.36
N GLU A 60 -11.06 10.91 6.56
CA GLU A 60 -12.26 10.20 7.02
C GLU A 60 -11.91 8.77 7.47
N LEU A 61 -10.99 8.13 6.75
CA LEU A 61 -10.50 6.79 7.11
C LEU A 61 -9.73 6.83 8.42
N THR A 62 -8.92 7.86 8.69
CA THR A 62 -8.25 7.98 9.98
C THR A 62 -9.20 8.25 11.15
N GLU A 63 -10.39 8.80 10.92
CA GLU A 63 -11.37 9.06 11.99
C GLU A 63 -12.06 7.80 12.53
N ILE A 64 -12.02 6.71 11.77
CA ILE A 64 -12.61 5.42 12.16
C ILE A 64 -11.57 4.44 12.73
N PHE A 65 -10.29 4.81 12.75
CA PHE A 65 -9.23 4.03 13.42
C PHE A 65 -8.58 4.85 14.53
N ASP A 66 -8.35 4.22 15.67
CA ASP A 66 -7.53 4.83 16.71
C ASP A 66 -6.05 4.62 16.39
N ALA A 67 -5.45 5.57 15.68
CA ALA A 67 -4.05 5.55 15.26
C ALA A 67 -3.07 5.34 16.43
N SER A 68 -3.44 5.76 17.63
CA SER A 68 -2.65 5.59 18.86
C SER A 68 -2.56 4.13 19.31
N THR A 69 -3.45 3.26 18.81
CA THR A 69 -3.56 1.85 19.19
C THR A 69 -3.09 0.90 18.09
N LEU A 70 -2.77 1.43 16.91
CA LEU A 70 -2.28 0.64 15.78
C LEU A 70 -0.79 0.32 15.96
N THR A 71 -0.40 -0.87 15.55
CA THR A 71 1.01 -1.21 15.35
C THR A 71 1.50 -0.63 14.02
N GLU A 72 2.81 -0.41 13.91
CA GLU A 72 3.42 0.13 12.68
C GLU A 72 3.12 -0.73 11.45
N THR A 73 3.12 -2.06 11.61
CA THR A 73 2.76 -3.00 10.55
C THR A 73 1.34 -2.77 10.04
N VAL A 74 0.36 -2.70 10.95
CA VAL A 74 -1.05 -2.51 10.57
C VAL A 74 -1.26 -1.14 9.94
N ALA A 75 -0.62 -0.10 10.47
CA ALA A 75 -0.66 1.24 9.89
C ALA A 75 -0.15 1.24 8.44
N ASN A 76 1.00 0.58 8.18
CA ASN A 76 1.55 0.44 6.83
C ASN A 76 0.61 -0.33 5.89
N GLN A 77 0.02 -1.44 6.35
CA GLN A 77 -0.94 -2.21 5.54
C GLN A 77 -2.18 -1.38 5.19
N LEU A 78 -2.65 -0.57 6.13
CA LEU A 78 -3.81 0.30 5.95
C LEU A 78 -3.50 1.42 4.96
N SER A 79 -2.35 2.09 5.10
CA SER A 79 -1.87 3.08 4.13
C SER A 79 -1.76 2.49 2.73
N GLN A 80 -1.14 1.32 2.58
CA GLN A 80 -1.01 0.63 1.29
C GLN A 80 -2.36 0.34 0.65
N TRP A 81 -3.34 -0.12 1.44
CA TRP A 81 -4.68 -0.39 0.92
C TRP A 81 -5.41 0.90 0.51
N ILE A 82 -5.27 1.98 1.28
CA ILE A 82 -5.85 3.28 0.94
C ILE A 82 -5.24 3.81 -0.36
N ASP A 83 -3.92 3.71 -0.51
CA ASP A 83 -3.22 4.11 -1.72
C ASP A 83 -3.73 3.33 -2.95
N GLN A 84 -3.83 1.99 -2.84
CA GLN A 84 -4.42 1.14 -3.88
C GLN A 84 -5.86 1.54 -4.21
N ARG A 85 -6.68 1.83 -3.19
CA ARG A 85 -8.08 2.21 -3.34
C ARG A 85 -8.26 3.55 -4.06
N LEU A 86 -7.42 4.53 -3.73
CA LEU A 86 -7.45 5.86 -4.33
C LEU A 86 -6.88 5.87 -5.76
N GLY A 87 -6.47 4.72 -6.29
CA GLY A 87 -5.76 4.66 -7.57
C GLY A 87 -4.41 5.38 -7.51
N ARG A 88 -3.91 5.66 -6.30
CA ARG A 88 -2.50 5.93 -6.08
C ARG A 88 -1.81 4.58 -6.09
N GLU A 89 -1.85 3.93 -7.26
CA GLU A 89 -0.68 3.14 -7.61
C GLU A 89 0.48 4.11 -7.44
N VAL A 90 1.27 3.89 -6.38
CA VAL A 90 2.69 4.10 -6.53
C VAL A 90 3.00 3.24 -7.74
N GLU A 91 3.05 3.90 -8.90
CA GLU A 91 3.78 3.41 -10.03
C GLU A 91 5.19 3.22 -9.47
N LEU A 92 5.45 2.02 -8.95
CA LEU A 92 6.78 1.48 -8.88
C LEU A 92 7.18 1.42 -10.34
N ASN A 93 7.69 2.54 -10.84
CA ASN A 93 8.50 2.59 -12.03
C ASN A 93 9.95 2.43 -11.54
N PRO A 94 10.46 1.21 -11.32
CA PRO A 94 11.89 1.03 -11.15
C PRO A 94 12.57 1.12 -12.53
N THR A 95 12.78 2.36 -13.00
CA THR A 95 13.95 2.81 -13.82
C THR A 95 14.12 2.18 -15.25
N PRO A 96 15.12 2.61 -16.04
CA PRO A 96 15.01 3.48 -17.23
C PRO A 96 15.18 2.74 -18.57
N GLU A 97 14.63 3.25 -19.67
CA GLU A 97 15.10 2.87 -21.02
C GLU A 97 15.51 4.09 -21.87
N PRO A 98 16.72 4.08 -22.47
CA PRO A 98 17.30 5.15 -23.25
C PRO A 98 17.08 4.97 -24.77
N THR A 99 17.19 6.08 -25.52
CA THR A 99 17.92 6.25 -26.80
C THR A 99 17.17 7.22 -27.73
N THR A 100 17.49 8.53 -27.66
CA THR A 100 18.35 9.33 -28.59
C THR A 100 17.55 9.80 -29.82
N GLU A 101 17.38 11.09 -30.16
CA GLU A 101 18.33 12.15 -30.58
C GLU A 101 17.56 13.51 -30.54
N THR A 102 18.02 14.71 -30.14
CA THR A 102 19.28 15.46 -30.37
C THR A 102 19.42 16.65 -29.38
N SER A 103 20.46 16.63 -28.53
CA SER A 103 21.44 17.67 -28.05
C SER A 103 21.11 19.17 -27.82
N PRO A 104 21.93 19.92 -27.02
CA PRO A 104 22.78 19.54 -25.88
C PRO A 104 22.73 20.53 -24.68
N THR A 105 23.22 20.12 -23.50
CA THR A 105 24.33 20.73 -22.72
C THR A 105 24.18 20.45 -21.21
N HIS A 106 25.23 19.83 -20.66
CA HIS A 106 25.70 19.91 -19.26
C HIS A 106 25.42 18.75 -18.28
N LEU A 107 26.28 17.72 -18.44
CA LEU A 107 27.23 17.24 -17.43
C LEU A 107 26.85 16.02 -16.57
N ASP A 108 27.45 14.90 -16.98
CA ASP A 108 27.72 13.64 -16.29
C ASP A 108 28.33 13.78 -14.90
N ILE A 109 27.72 13.10 -13.92
CA ILE A 109 28.34 12.74 -12.64
C ILE A 109 27.84 11.32 -12.26
N PHE A 110 28.59 10.31 -12.72
CA PHE A 110 28.64 8.91 -12.23
C PHE A 110 27.53 7.94 -12.69
N GLU A 111 27.56 7.49 -13.95
CA GLU A 111 28.29 6.26 -14.33
C GLU A 111 29.51 5.93 -13.46
N LEU A 112 29.36 5.05 -12.45
CA LEU A 112 30.45 4.18 -12.03
C LEU A 112 29.95 2.98 -11.22
N ARG A 113 30.05 1.79 -11.82
CA ARG A 113 30.04 0.44 -11.18
C ARG A 113 28.62 -0.11 -10.93
N GLN A 114 28.16 -1.20 -11.53
CA GLN A 114 28.79 -2.46 -11.92
C GLN A 114 27.91 -3.06 -13.02
N ASP A 115 28.45 -3.55 -14.13
CA ASP A 115 28.58 -4.99 -14.24
C ASP A 115 29.74 -5.36 -15.16
N VAL A 116 30.84 -5.73 -14.52
CA VAL A 116 31.89 -6.55 -15.11
C VAL A 116 31.40 -7.99 -14.97
N VAL A 117 31.02 -8.63 -16.09
CA VAL A 117 31.37 -10.00 -16.52
C VAL A 117 30.29 -10.58 -17.43
N GLY A 118 30.69 -10.86 -18.68
CA GLY A 118 29.96 -11.72 -19.62
C GLY A 118 29.41 -10.90 -20.79
N ASP A 119 30.16 -10.61 -21.84
CA ASP A 119 30.47 -11.64 -22.83
C ASP A 119 31.64 -11.17 -23.72
N TYR A 120 32.86 -11.40 -23.27
CA TYR A 120 34.11 -11.17 -24.02
C TYR A 120 34.32 -12.27 -25.09
N ARG A 121 33.25 -12.75 -25.74
CA ARG A 121 33.28 -14.07 -26.38
C ARG A 121 32.56 -14.23 -27.72
N ARG A 122 32.67 -13.27 -28.64
CA ARG A 122 32.70 -13.66 -30.06
C ARG A 122 33.35 -12.62 -30.96
N SER A 123 34.67 -12.57 -30.87
CA SER A 123 35.52 -12.22 -32.00
C SER A 123 35.17 -13.10 -33.21
N LEU A 124 35.42 -12.53 -34.39
CA LEU A 124 35.75 -13.17 -35.67
C LEU A 124 34.66 -13.15 -36.76
N VAL A 125 35.18 -12.82 -37.96
CA VAL A 125 34.76 -13.19 -39.32
C VAL A 125 33.96 -12.10 -40.05
N THR A 126 34.63 -11.16 -40.73
CA THR A 126 35.28 -11.28 -42.06
C THR A 126 34.27 -11.17 -43.20
N SER A 127 34.32 -10.05 -43.94
CA SER A 127 34.74 -9.97 -45.35
C SER A 127 34.67 -8.53 -45.83
#